data_AF-A0A7V9FE31-F1
#
_entry.id   AF-A0A7V9FE31-F1
#
_cell.length_a   1.000
_cell.length_b   1.000
_cell.length_c   1.000
_cell.angle_alpha   90.00
_cell.angle_beta   90.00
_cell.angle_gamma   90.00
#
_symmetry.space_group_name_H-M   'P 1'
#
loop_
_entity.id
_entity.type
_entity.pdbx_description
1 polymer ?
#
loop_
_entity_poly.entity_id
_entity_poly.type
_entity_poly.pdbx_seq_one_letter_code
_entity_poly.pdbx_strand_id
1 'polypeptide(L)' 'NEGSGEFQCPCHGSVYDRQGVLVAGPAPRPMDLMAIIPGEGGSITVDTGDITERAVYEPSQSTQIG' A
#
# COMPACT_ATOMS: atom_id res chain seq x y z
N ASN A 1 -15.21 15.78 0.42
CA ASN A 1 -14.81 14.53 1.10
C ASN A 1 -13.31 14.55 1.26
N GLU A 2 -12.82 15.31 2.23
CA GLU A 2 -11.38 15.43 2.51
C GLU A 2 -11.05 14.36 3.57
N GLY A 3 -10.98 13.10 3.15
CA GLY A 3 -10.58 11.99 4.02
C GLY A 3 -9.12 12.17 4.46
N SER A 4 -8.78 11.64 5.63
CA SER A 4 -7.52 11.74 6.41
C SER A 4 -6.18 11.53 5.69
N GLY A 5 -6.17 11.40 4.37
CA GLY A 5 -5.00 11.05 3.57
C GLY A 5 -4.70 9.54 3.59
N GLU A 6 -5.68 8.73 3.96
CA GLU A 6 -5.53 7.28 4.10
C GLU A 6 -6.38 6.53 3.08
N PHE A 7 -5.92 5.35 2.70
CA PHE A 7 -6.66 4.40 1.88
C PHE A 7 -7.28 3.33 2.77
N GLN A 8 -8.60 3.14 2.68
CA GLN A 8 -9.33 2.17 3.49
C GLN A 8 -9.88 1.05 2.60
N CYS A 9 -9.50 -0.18 2.89
CA CYS A 9 -10.02 -1.38 2.22
C CYS A 9 -11.46 -1.64 2.71
N PRO A 10 -12.47 -1.56 1.83
CA PRO A 10 -13.88 -1.64 2.23
C PRO A 10 -14.30 -3.05 2.68
N CYS A 11 -13.50 -4.08 2.41
CA CYS A 11 -13.86 -5.46 2.72
C CYS A 11 -13.69 -5.80 4.20
N HIS A 12 -12.52 -5.47 4.77
CA HIS A 12 -12.16 -5.86 6.14
C HIS A 12 -11.46 -4.74 6.92
N GLY A 13 -11.43 -3.52 6.38
CA GLY A 13 -10.96 -2.34 7.10
C GLY A 13 -9.44 -2.17 7.20
N SER A 14 -8.64 -2.80 6.32
CA SER A 14 -7.21 -2.47 6.24
C SER A 14 -7.00 -1.01 5.87
N VAL A 15 -6.12 -0.31 6.56
CA VAL A 15 -5.83 1.12 6.35
C VAL A 15 -4.39 1.28 5.91
N TYR A 16 -4.15 2.11 4.89
CA TYR A 16 -2.81 2.45 4.40
C TYR A 16 -2.62 3.96 4.36
N ASP A 17 -1.39 4.43 4.59
CA ASP A 17 -1.03 5.82 4.38
C ASP A 17 -0.89 6.17 2.88
N ARG A 18 -0.57 7.43 2.56
CA ARG A 18 -0.41 7.87 1.15
C ARG A 18 0.72 7.17 0.41
N GLN A 19 1.65 6.55 1.13
CA GLN A 19 2.79 5.81 0.62
C GLN A 19 2.50 4.31 0.55
N GLY A 20 1.27 3.89 0.85
CA GLY A 20 0.86 2.49 0.84
C GLY A 20 1.42 1.65 1.97
N VAL A 21 1.96 2.27 3.03
CA VAL A 21 2.36 1.58 4.26
C VAL A 21 1.11 1.15 4.99
N LEU A 22 1.07 -0.12 5.43
CA LEU A 22 -0.01 -0.62 6.26
C LEU A 22 0.00 0.07 7.62
N VAL A 23 -1.11 0.70 7.98
CA VAL A 23 -1.32 1.40 9.26
C VAL A 23 -2.18 0.54 10.21
N ALA A 24 -3.20 -0.15 9.69
CA ALA A 24 -4.11 -0.96 10.51
C ALA A 24 -4.84 -2.04 9.70
N GLY A 25 -5.48 -2.98 10.40
CA GLY A 25 -6.34 -4.02 9.83
C GLY A 25 -5.58 -5.27 9.37
N PRO A 26 -6.29 -6.24 8.77
CA PRO A 26 -5.81 -7.62 8.65
C PRO A 26 -4.86 -7.86 7.46
N ALA A 27 -4.50 -6.83 6.68
CA ALA A 27 -3.57 -7.04 5.57
C ALA A 27 -2.19 -7.44 6.12
N PRO A 28 -1.47 -8.38 5.47
CA PRO A 28 -0.23 -8.91 6.03
C PRO A 28 1.01 -8.04 5.74
N ARG A 29 0.91 -7.07 4.81
CA ARG A 29 2.03 -6.27 4.34
C ARG A 29 1.58 -4.96 3.66
N PRO A 30 2.51 -4.00 3.39
CA PRO A 30 2.27 -2.83 2.56
C PRO A 30 1.84 -3.15 1.11
N MET A 31 1.31 -2.13 0.41
CA MET A 31 1.00 -2.20 -1.03
C MET A 31 2.28 -2.29 -1.87
N ASP A 32 2.22 -3.04 -2.98
CA ASP A 32 3.31 -3.15 -3.95
C ASP A 32 3.49 -1.87 -4.77
N LEU A 33 4.69 -1.71 -5.32
CA LEU A 33 4.98 -0.65 -6.28
C LEU A 33 4.97 -1.20 -7.70
N MET A 34 4.55 -0.38 -8.65
CA MET A 34 4.56 -0.67 -10.08
C MET A 34 5.47 0.34 -10.78
N ALA A 35 6.18 -0.11 -11.81
CA ALA A 35 7.04 0.78 -12.58
C ALA A 35 6.22 1.86 -13.31
N ILE A 36 6.78 3.07 -13.35
CA ILE A 36 6.18 4.22 -14.02
C ILE A 36 7.05 4.60 -15.22
N ILE A 37 6.42 4.66 -16.40
CA ILE A 37 7.05 5.04 -17.66
C ILE A 37 6.47 6.38 -18.11
N PRO A 38 7.25 7.48 -18.10
CA PRO A 38 6.81 8.75 -18.65
C PRO A 38 6.64 8.67 -20.17
N GLY A 39 5.51 9.15 -20.67
CA GLY A 39 5.22 9.27 -22.10
C GLY A 39 5.31 10.72 -22.59
N GLU A 40 5.07 10.91 -23.89
CA GLU A 40 5.02 12.25 -24.47
C GLU A 40 3.81 13.05 -23.95
N GLY A 41 3.93 14.38 -23.96
CA GLY A 41 2.84 15.28 -23.60
C GLY A 41 2.40 15.22 -22.13
N GLY A 42 3.25 14.69 -21.24
CA GLY A 42 2.92 14.54 -19.81
C GLY A 42 2.06 13.32 -19.50
N SER A 43 1.90 12.39 -20.44
CA SER A 43 1.27 11.10 -20.18
C SER A 43 2.15 10.22 -19.28
N ILE A 44 1.51 9.33 -18.54
CA ILE A 44 2.18 8.37 -17.66
C ILE A 44 1.59 6.99 -17.92
N THR A 45 2.44 6.00 -18.13
CA THR A 45 2.06 4.59 -18.19
C THR A 45 2.52 3.88 -16.92
N VAL A 46 1.64 3.08 -16.35
CA VAL A 46 1.95 2.20 -15.20
C VAL A 46 2.09 0.78 -15.73
N ASP A 47 3.25 0.17 -15.53
CA ASP A 47 3.49 -1.22 -15.89
C ASP A 47 2.99 -2.13 -14.75
N THR A 48 1.84 -2.79 -14.95
CA THR A 48 1.26 -3.69 -13.95
C THR A 48 1.89 -5.09 -13.95
N GLY A 49 2.86 -5.35 -14.83
CA GLY A 49 3.64 -6.58 -14.87
C GLY A 49 5.00 -6.46 -14.16
N ASP A 50 5.56 -5.26 -14.09
CA ASP A 50 6.79 -4.96 -13.34
C ASP A 50 6.46 -4.52 -11.89
N ILE A 51 6.34 -5.51 -11.01
CA ILE A 51 5.92 -5.33 -9.62
C ILE A 51 7.13 -5.44 -8.69
N THR A 52 7.33 -4.42 -7.85
CA THR A 52 8.25 -4.47 -6.71
C THR A 52 7.47 -4.73 -5.43
N GLU A 53 7.60 -5.94 -4.89
CA GLU A 53 7.02 -6.29 -3.60
C GLU A 53 7.72 -5.57 -2.45
N ARG A 54 6.93 -5.10 -1.49
CA ARG A 54 7.46 -4.47 -0.27
C ARG A 54 7.30 -5.41 0.92
N ALA A 55 8.36 -6.14 1.25
CA ALA A 55 8.56 -6.67 2.60
C ALA A 55 9.00 -5.48 3.48
N VAL A 56 8.39 -5.23 4.66
CA VAL A 56 8.79 -5.94 5.88
C VAL A 56 7.61 -6.17 6.83
N TYR A 57 7.52 -7.40 7.32
CA TYR A 57 6.92 -7.80 8.60
C TYR A 57 8.02 -7.70 9.68
N GLU A 58 7.82 -6.86 10.71
CA GLU A 58 8.73 -6.76 11.87
C GLU A 58 8.17 -7.57 13.07
N PRO A 59 8.95 -8.45 13.72
CA PRO A 59 8.46 -9.31 14.81
C PRO A 59 7.88 -8.58 16.04
N SER A 60 8.18 -7.28 16.23
CA SER A 60 7.56 -6.44 17.26
C SER A 60 6.11 -6.07 16.98
N GLN A 61 5.58 -6.39 15.79
CA GLN A 61 4.23 -6.07 15.33
C GLN A 61 3.23 -7.22 15.57
N SER A 62 3.61 -8.29 16.27
CA SER A 62 2.64 -9.28 16.77
C SER A 62 1.98 -8.78 18.07
N THR A 63 0.65 -8.75 18.12
CA THR A 63 -0.05 -8.65 19.41
C THR A 63 0.24 -9.92 20.22
N GLN A 64 0.92 -9.79 21.37
CA GLN A 64 0.90 -10.85 22.37
C GLN A 64 -0.54 -10.97 22.87
N ILE A 65 -1.19 -12.08 22.51
CA ILE A 65 -2.43 -12.49 23.15
C ILE A 65 -2.06 -12.88 24.59
N GLY A 66 -2.27 -11.94 25.50
CA GLY A 66 -2.52 -12.19 26.91
C GLY A 66 -4.00 -12.00 27.18
#